data_AF-A0A5S4FIB9-F1
#
_entry.id   AF-A0A5S4FIB9-F1
#
_cell.length_a   1.000
_cell.length_b   1.000
_cell.length_c   1.000
_cell.angle_alpha   90.00
_cell.angle_beta   90.00
_cell.angle_gamma   90.00
#
_symmetry.space_group_name_H-M   'P 1'
#
loop_
_entity.id
_entity.type
_entity.pdbx_description
1 polymer ?
#
loop_
_entity_poly.entity_id
_entity_poly.type
_entity_poly.pdbx_seq_one_letter_code
_entity_poly.pdbx_strand_id
1 'polypeptide(L)'
;MPGKAELLELMVERVAGAQPLPAARAEWRAGLRDMAAADLAAYRAHPWLLQESTSRTVFGPNVLTRYEATLALLDGHGLAAIDVVGCVAAVESYTRGAASAVVEAEQAPAHTGSSDDDWWERQVPFLEERMNGRFPLFAALEEAGAFAVSGTALPYTLQRALDRFSFGLDLLLDSIGARIAASRP
;
A
#
# COMPACT_ATOMS: atom_id res chain seq x y z
N MET A 1 11.90 27.50 -19.52
CA MET A 1 12.30 26.24 -18.87
C MET A 1 11.33 26.00 -17.74
N PRO A 2 10.68 24.82 -17.65
CA PRO A 2 9.82 24.50 -16.50
C PRO A 2 10.62 24.59 -15.19
N GLY A 3 9.96 25.02 -14.11
CA GLY A 3 10.52 25.02 -12.77
C GLY A 3 10.53 23.62 -12.16
N LYS A 4 11.01 23.51 -10.92
CA LYS A 4 11.09 22.22 -10.21
C LYS A 4 9.72 21.57 -10.02
N ALA A 5 8.70 22.38 -9.71
CA ALA A 5 7.34 21.88 -9.50
C ALA A 5 6.80 21.29 -10.79
N GLU A 6 6.86 22.02 -11.90
CA GLU A 6 6.38 21.56 -13.20
C GLU A 6 7.12 20.30 -13.69
N LEU A 7 8.42 20.18 -13.38
CA LEU A 7 9.17 18.97 -13.68
C LEU A 7 8.68 17.77 -12.86
N LEU A 8 8.42 17.95 -11.56
CA LEU A 8 7.87 16.89 -10.71
C LEU A 8 6.50 16.44 -11.21
N GLU A 9 5.66 17.38 -11.66
CA GLU A 9 4.35 17.05 -12.23
C GLU A 9 4.48 16.18 -13.50
N LEU A 10 5.41 16.52 -14.40
CA LEU A 10 5.71 15.73 -15.58
C LEU A 10 6.30 14.34 -15.24
N MET A 11 7.08 14.25 -14.17
CA MET A 11 7.62 12.97 -13.69
C MET A 11 6.51 12.07 -13.14
N VAL A 12 5.58 12.62 -12.34
CA VAL A 12 4.40 11.89 -11.84
C VAL A 12 3.56 11.39 -13.01
N GLU A 13 3.27 12.27 -13.96
CA GLU A 13 2.50 11.93 -15.16
C GLU A 13 3.16 10.83 -16.01
N ARG A 14 4.50 10.82 -16.08
CA ARG A 14 5.26 9.77 -16.76
C ARG A 14 5.19 8.43 -16.03
N VAL A 15 5.28 8.42 -14.70
CA VAL A 15 5.13 7.19 -13.91
C VAL A 15 3.73 6.63 -14.08
N ALA A 16 2.70 7.47 -13.97
CA ALA A 16 1.31 7.07 -14.19
C ALA A 16 1.12 6.41 -15.57
N GLY A 17 1.69 6.98 -16.63
CA GLY A 17 1.59 6.40 -17.98
C GLY A 17 2.30 5.06 -18.18
N ALA A 18 3.22 4.68 -17.29
CA ALA A 18 3.94 3.41 -17.35
C ALA A 18 3.26 2.27 -16.57
N GLN A 19 2.32 2.60 -15.68
CA GLN A 19 1.62 1.60 -14.88
C GLN A 19 0.51 0.93 -15.70
N PRO A 20 0.28 -0.38 -15.54
CA PRO A 20 -0.80 -1.08 -16.21
C PRO A 20 -2.18 -0.56 -15.77
N LEU A 21 -3.13 -0.51 -16.69
CA LEU A 21 -4.53 -0.24 -16.42
C LEU A 21 -5.27 -1.56 -16.11
N PRO A 22 -6.34 -1.51 -15.30
CA PRO A 22 -7.17 -2.69 -15.08
C PRO A 22 -7.81 -3.14 -16.40
N ALA A 23 -7.99 -4.45 -16.56
CA ALA A 23 -8.65 -4.98 -17.75
C ALA A 23 -10.10 -4.46 -17.83
N ALA A 24 -10.59 -4.18 -19.05
CA ALA A 24 -11.90 -3.57 -19.27
C ALA A 24 -13.12 -4.36 -18.72
N ARG A 25 -12.92 -5.63 -18.34
CA ARG A 25 -13.94 -6.48 -17.71
C ARG A 25 -13.42 -7.15 -16.43
N ALA A 26 -12.42 -6.54 -15.80
CA ALA A 26 -11.95 -7.02 -14.52
C ALA A 26 -13.10 -6.99 -13.52
N GLU A 27 -13.21 -8.05 -12.73
CA GLU A 27 -14.07 -8.04 -11.56
C GLU A 27 -13.53 -6.98 -10.57
N TRP A 28 -14.41 -6.22 -9.94
CA TRP A 28 -14.03 -5.01 -9.18
C TRP A 28 -12.98 -5.30 -8.10
N ARG A 29 -13.08 -6.44 -7.40
CA ARG A 29 -12.14 -6.81 -6.34
C ARG A 29 -10.77 -7.13 -6.93
N ALA A 30 -10.73 -7.92 -7.99
CA ALA A 30 -9.48 -8.22 -8.70
C ALA A 30 -8.83 -6.96 -9.28
N GLY A 31 -9.62 -6.09 -9.93
CA GLY A 31 -9.13 -4.85 -10.52
C GLY A 31 -8.55 -3.88 -9.49
N LEU A 32 -9.22 -3.68 -8.35
CA LEU A 32 -8.69 -2.83 -7.27
C LEU A 32 -7.42 -3.41 -6.65
N ARG A 33 -7.33 -4.74 -6.57
CA ARG A 33 -6.13 -5.43 -6.09
C ARG A 33 -4.95 -5.23 -7.04
N ASP A 34 -5.17 -5.37 -8.34
CA ASP A 34 -4.15 -5.15 -9.37
C ASP A 34 -3.68 -3.70 -9.37
N MET A 35 -4.60 -2.75 -9.20
CA MET A 35 -4.27 -1.32 -9.06
C MET A 35 -3.40 -1.04 -7.84
N ALA A 36 -3.79 -1.55 -6.67
CA ALA A 36 -2.99 -1.39 -5.44
C ALA A 36 -1.60 -2.03 -5.58
N ALA A 37 -1.49 -3.18 -6.24
CA ALA A 37 -0.21 -3.84 -6.51
C ALA A 37 0.66 -3.03 -7.48
N ALA A 38 0.08 -2.47 -8.54
CA ALA A 38 0.77 -1.61 -9.49
C ALA A 38 1.26 -0.30 -8.83
N ASP A 39 0.49 0.27 -7.90
CA ASP A 39 0.87 1.45 -7.14
C ASP A 39 1.98 1.13 -6.13
N LEU A 40 1.89 0.01 -5.41
CA LEU A 40 2.98 -0.46 -4.55
C LEU A 40 4.28 -0.63 -5.34
N ALA A 41 4.22 -1.25 -6.53
CA ALA A 41 5.39 -1.42 -7.39
C ALA A 41 5.97 -0.07 -7.84
N ALA A 42 5.12 0.91 -8.19
CA ALA A 42 5.55 2.25 -8.56
C ALA A 42 6.21 2.98 -7.38
N TYR A 43 5.65 2.90 -6.17
CA TYR A 43 6.26 3.50 -4.98
C TYR A 43 7.63 2.90 -4.65
N ARG A 44 7.79 1.58 -4.80
CA ARG A 44 9.09 0.90 -4.60
C ARG A 44 10.11 1.31 -5.66
N ALA A 45 9.71 1.40 -6.93
CA ALA A 45 10.58 1.83 -8.03
C ALA A 45 10.91 3.34 -7.98
N HIS A 46 10.01 4.15 -7.41
CA HIS A 46 10.10 5.60 -7.37
C HIS A 46 9.75 6.15 -5.96
N PRO A 47 10.59 5.90 -4.92
CA PRO A 47 10.30 6.30 -3.55
C PRO A 47 10.01 7.79 -3.32
N TRP A 48 10.53 8.66 -4.19
CA TRP A 48 10.28 10.11 -4.15
C TRP A 48 8.79 10.47 -4.27
N LEU A 49 7.97 9.61 -4.88
CA LEU A 49 6.51 9.80 -4.98
C LEU A 49 5.83 9.88 -3.59
N LEU A 50 6.39 9.22 -2.57
CA LEU A 50 5.85 9.25 -1.21
C LEU A 50 6.08 10.59 -0.51
N GLN A 51 7.01 11.41 -1.01
CA GLN A 51 7.34 12.73 -0.47
C GLN A 51 6.49 13.85 -1.09
N GLU A 52 5.86 13.60 -2.24
CA GLU A 52 5.03 14.59 -2.94
C GLU A 52 3.66 14.78 -2.28
N SER A 53 3.17 16.02 -2.25
CA SER A 53 1.87 16.32 -1.65
C SER A 53 0.71 15.81 -2.51
N THR A 54 -0.18 14.99 -1.94
CA THR A 54 -1.45 14.58 -2.59
C THR A 54 -2.49 15.68 -2.61
N SER A 55 -2.32 16.75 -1.82
CA SER A 55 -3.32 17.83 -1.72
C SER A 55 -3.34 18.72 -2.97
N ARG A 56 -2.35 18.60 -3.85
CA ARG A 56 -2.22 19.33 -5.11
C ARG A 56 -1.92 18.37 -6.26
N THR A 57 -2.80 17.39 -6.44
CA THR A 57 -2.66 16.36 -7.49
C THR A 57 -2.59 16.98 -8.88
N VAL A 58 -1.72 16.40 -9.70
CA VAL A 58 -1.59 16.69 -11.13
C VAL A 58 -2.67 15.94 -11.89
N PHE A 59 -3.57 16.66 -12.55
CA PHE A 59 -4.58 16.05 -13.43
C PHE A 59 -4.07 15.99 -14.87
N GLY A 60 -2.95 15.29 -15.07
CA GLY A 60 -2.43 14.97 -16.39
C GLY A 60 -3.25 13.85 -17.07
N PRO A 61 -3.18 13.71 -18.41
CA PRO A 61 -3.92 12.70 -19.15
C PRO A 61 -3.79 11.26 -18.63
N ASN A 62 -2.59 10.82 -18.28
CA ASN A 62 -2.31 9.46 -17.78
C ASN A 62 -2.88 9.28 -16.37
N VAL A 63 -2.71 10.27 -15.48
CA VAL A 63 -3.29 10.23 -14.13
C VAL A 63 -4.81 10.14 -14.22
N LEU A 64 -5.45 10.98 -15.05
CA LEU A 64 -6.89 10.95 -15.26
C LEU A 64 -7.36 9.64 -15.89
N THR A 65 -6.61 9.09 -16.85
CA THR A 65 -6.95 7.80 -17.47
C THR A 65 -6.91 6.66 -16.46
N ARG A 66 -5.92 6.64 -15.56
CA ARG A 66 -5.86 5.66 -14.46
C ARG A 66 -7.01 5.83 -13.49
N TYR A 67 -7.30 7.07 -13.11
CA TYR A 67 -8.37 7.37 -12.17
C TYR A 67 -9.74 6.96 -12.73
N GLU A 68 -10.03 7.31 -13.98
CA GLU A 68 -11.23 6.89 -14.71
C GLU A 68 -11.36 5.35 -14.76
N ALA A 69 -10.28 4.65 -15.13
CA ALA A 69 -10.28 3.20 -15.18
C ALA A 69 -10.51 2.55 -13.81
N THR A 70 -10.07 3.20 -12.73
CA THR A 70 -10.26 2.71 -11.35
C THR A 70 -11.67 2.97 -10.86
N LEU A 71 -12.25 4.14 -11.15
CA LEU A 71 -13.65 4.45 -10.87
C LEU A 71 -14.58 3.48 -11.60
N ALA A 72 -14.29 3.18 -12.87
CA ALA A 72 -15.07 2.27 -13.69
C ALA A 72 -15.15 0.84 -13.14
N LEU A 73 -14.23 0.42 -12.28
CA LEU A 73 -14.32 -0.89 -11.60
C LEU A 73 -15.51 -0.96 -10.64
N LEU A 74 -15.91 0.17 -10.06
CA LEU A 74 -16.99 0.24 -9.07
C LEU A 74 -18.29 0.81 -9.65
N ASP A 75 -18.24 1.35 -10.86
CA ASP A 75 -19.43 1.82 -11.56
C ASP A 75 -20.39 0.65 -11.90
N GLY A 76 -21.69 0.93 -11.91
CA GLY A 76 -22.72 -0.08 -12.19
C GLY A 76 -22.97 -1.10 -11.06
N HIS A 77 -22.28 -1.01 -9.91
CA HIS A 77 -22.47 -1.90 -8.76
C HIS A 77 -23.53 -1.43 -7.75
N GLY A 78 -24.32 -0.40 -8.09
CA GLY A 78 -25.41 0.12 -7.25
C GLY A 78 -24.97 1.08 -6.13
N LEU A 79 -23.66 1.36 -6.04
CA LEU A 79 -23.11 2.34 -5.10
C LEU A 79 -23.56 3.76 -5.47
N ALA A 80 -23.76 4.62 -4.46
CA ALA A 80 -23.91 6.05 -4.68
C ALA A 80 -22.59 6.63 -5.23
N ALA A 81 -22.67 7.68 -6.05
CA ALA A 81 -21.48 8.29 -6.66
C ALA A 81 -20.41 8.72 -5.63
N ILE A 82 -20.84 9.22 -4.47
CA ILE A 82 -19.92 9.59 -3.37
C ILE A 82 -19.17 8.37 -2.81
N ASP A 83 -19.81 7.20 -2.81
CA ASP A 83 -19.22 5.96 -2.31
C ASP A 83 -18.21 5.39 -3.29
N VAL A 84 -18.45 5.51 -4.61
CA VAL A 84 -17.48 5.13 -5.65
C VAL A 84 -16.17 5.88 -5.44
N VAL A 85 -16.24 7.21 -5.37
CA VAL A 85 -15.06 8.07 -5.14
C VAL A 85 -14.41 7.78 -3.79
N GLY A 86 -15.21 7.61 -2.74
CA GLY A 86 -14.71 7.32 -1.40
C GLY A 86 -13.98 5.97 -1.31
N CYS A 87 -14.47 4.93 -1.99
CA CYS A 87 -13.83 3.62 -2.04
C CYS A 87 -12.48 3.68 -2.76
N VAL A 88 -12.41 4.35 -3.91
CA VAL A 88 -11.14 4.54 -4.64
C VAL A 88 -10.13 5.30 -3.79
N ALA A 89 -10.54 6.45 -3.21
CA ALA A 89 -9.66 7.25 -2.37
C ALA A 89 -9.16 6.49 -1.12
N ALA A 90 -10.00 5.62 -0.55
CA ALA A 90 -9.62 4.77 0.58
C ALA A 90 -8.53 3.75 0.18
N VAL A 91 -8.67 3.11 -0.99
CA VAL A 91 -7.69 2.15 -1.51
C VAL A 91 -6.37 2.84 -1.82
N GLU A 92 -6.40 4.00 -2.47
CA GLU A 92 -5.21 4.80 -2.77
C GLU A 92 -4.48 5.24 -1.49
N SER A 93 -5.23 5.78 -0.52
CA SER A 93 -4.67 6.26 0.75
C SER A 93 -4.05 5.14 1.57
N TYR A 94 -4.75 4.00 1.65
CA TYR A 94 -4.23 2.79 2.29
C TYR A 94 -2.94 2.31 1.61
N THR A 95 -2.98 2.18 0.28
CA THR A 95 -1.86 1.66 -0.52
C THR A 95 -0.63 2.54 -0.34
N ARG A 96 -0.79 3.87 -0.40
CA ARG A 96 0.29 4.82 -0.16
C ARG A 96 0.89 4.68 1.24
N GLY A 97 0.06 4.61 2.27
CA GLY A 97 0.51 4.46 3.66
C GLY A 97 1.27 3.14 3.88
N ALA A 98 0.72 2.03 3.40
CA ALA A 98 1.35 0.72 3.50
C ALA A 98 2.63 0.62 2.66
N ALA A 99 2.66 1.20 1.46
CA ALA A 99 3.85 1.27 0.61
C ALA A 99 4.99 2.04 1.28
N SER A 100 4.68 3.07 2.08
CA SER A 100 5.70 3.80 2.85
C SER A 100 6.44 2.87 3.81
N ALA A 101 5.75 1.97 4.51
CA ALA A 101 6.38 1.01 5.40
C ALA A 101 7.23 -0.02 4.64
N VAL A 102 6.79 -0.44 3.44
CA VAL A 102 7.56 -1.34 2.57
C VAL A 102 8.85 -0.67 2.10
N VAL A 103 8.76 0.56 1.58
CA VAL A 103 9.91 1.33 1.10
C VAL A 103 10.89 1.65 2.24
N GLU A 104 10.38 1.98 3.43
CA GLU A 104 11.21 2.19 4.62
C GLU A 104 12.00 0.92 4.97
N ALA A 105 11.36 -0.25 4.98
CA ALA A 105 12.04 -1.52 5.23
C ALA A 105 13.10 -1.86 4.17
N GLU A 106 12.83 -1.57 2.88
CA GLU A 106 13.81 -1.77 1.80
C GLU A 106 15.04 -0.87 1.94
N GLN A 107 14.86 0.36 2.44
CA GLN A 107 15.94 1.35 2.56
C GLN A 107 16.67 1.28 3.91
N ALA A 108 16.07 0.66 4.92
CA ALA A 108 16.63 0.57 6.28
C ALA A 108 18.09 0.07 6.31
N PRO A 109 18.49 -0.98 5.56
CA PRO A 109 19.88 -1.44 5.59
C PRO A 109 20.88 -0.38 5.09
N ALA A 110 20.52 0.34 4.02
CA ALA A 110 21.37 1.39 3.46
C ALA A 110 21.48 2.60 4.40
N HIS A 111 20.41 2.93 5.14
CA HIS A 111 20.39 4.07 6.07
C HIS A 111 21.05 3.77 7.42
N THR A 112 20.91 2.54 7.92
CA THR A 112 21.41 2.14 9.25
C THR A 112 22.81 1.55 9.21
N GLY A 113 23.25 1.07 8.04
CA GLY A 113 24.54 0.39 7.88
C GLY A 113 24.57 -1.02 8.47
N SER A 114 23.42 -1.62 8.79
CA SER A 114 23.30 -3.00 9.27
C SER A 114 22.22 -3.74 8.48
N SER A 115 22.41 -5.05 8.27
CA SER A 115 21.34 -5.88 7.71
C SER A 115 20.16 -5.97 8.68
N ASP A 116 19.00 -6.41 8.17
CA ASP A 116 17.81 -6.63 9.01
C ASP A 116 18.06 -7.70 10.09
N ASP A 117 18.76 -8.77 9.71
CA ASP A 117 19.12 -9.87 10.61
C ASP A 117 20.07 -9.38 11.72
N ASP A 118 21.13 -8.64 11.36
CA ASP A 118 22.05 -8.03 12.33
C ASP A 118 21.33 -7.08 13.29
N TRP A 119 20.37 -6.32 12.77
CA TRP A 119 19.57 -5.41 13.58
C TRP A 119 18.70 -6.20 14.57
N TRP A 120 18.04 -7.27 14.11
CA TRP A 120 17.16 -8.10 14.95
C TRP A 120 17.93 -8.86 16.03
N GLU A 121 19.07 -9.47 15.69
CA GLU A 121 19.97 -10.12 16.67
C GLU A 121 20.39 -9.15 17.79
N ARG A 122 20.61 -7.87 17.45
CA ARG A 122 20.92 -6.84 18.45
C ARG A 122 19.72 -6.38 19.26
N GLN A 123 18.51 -6.38 18.69
CA GLN A 123 17.30 -5.87 19.36
C GLN A 123 16.63 -6.90 20.28
N VAL A 124 16.66 -8.19 19.94
CA VAL A 124 15.96 -9.25 20.70
C VAL A 124 16.26 -9.21 22.21
N PRO A 125 17.52 -9.12 22.68
CA PRO A 125 17.80 -9.09 24.11
C PRO A 125 17.16 -7.88 24.83
N PHE A 126 17.16 -6.71 24.19
CA PHE A 126 16.52 -5.51 24.75
C PHE A 126 14.99 -5.63 24.76
N LEU A 127 14.41 -6.29 23.75
CA LEU A 127 12.98 -6.56 23.70
C LEU A 127 12.57 -7.51 24.84
N GLU A 128 13.30 -8.61 25.03
CA GLU A 128 13.08 -9.56 26.12
C GLU A 128 13.18 -8.91 27.50
N GLU A 129 14.26 -8.14 27.74
CA GLU A 129 14.46 -7.41 29.00
C GLU A 129 13.30 -6.45 29.30
N ARG A 130 12.85 -5.69 28.29
CA ARG A 130 11.73 -4.76 28.43
C ARG A 130 10.40 -5.47 28.59
N MET A 131 10.24 -6.63 27.96
CA MET A 131 9.01 -7.40 27.98
C MET A 131 8.74 -8.06 29.31
N ASN A 132 9.77 -8.53 30.02
CA ASN A 132 9.79 -9.15 31.34
C ASN A 132 8.47 -9.08 32.16
N GLY A 133 7.47 -9.89 31.76
CA GLY A 133 6.14 -9.98 32.37
C GLY A 133 5.19 -8.78 32.21
N ARG A 134 5.61 -7.69 31.55
CA ARG A 134 4.88 -6.41 31.46
C ARG A 134 3.86 -6.35 30.32
N PHE A 135 4.02 -7.16 29.27
CA PHE A 135 3.15 -7.15 28.09
C PHE A 135 2.55 -8.54 27.80
N PRO A 136 1.63 -9.03 28.66
CA PRO A 136 1.12 -10.40 28.57
C PRO A 136 0.38 -10.69 27.27
N LEU A 137 -0.35 -9.71 26.71
CA LEU A 137 -1.02 -9.86 25.42
C LEU A 137 -0.01 -10.03 24.28
N PHE A 138 1.07 -9.25 24.29
CA PHE A 138 2.11 -9.36 23.27
C PHE A 138 2.76 -10.75 23.32
N ALA A 139 3.15 -11.20 24.51
CA ALA A 139 3.75 -12.52 24.71
C ALA A 139 2.82 -13.65 24.26
N ALA A 140 1.52 -13.57 24.57
CA ALA A 140 0.54 -14.56 24.12
C ALA A 140 0.38 -14.58 22.59
N LEU A 141 0.41 -13.42 21.93
CA LEU A 141 0.35 -13.34 20.47
C LEU A 141 1.64 -13.84 19.81
N GLU A 142 2.79 -13.57 20.43
CA GLU A 142 4.09 -14.09 19.98
C GLU A 142 4.14 -15.61 20.10
N GLU A 143 3.73 -16.18 21.22
CA GLU A 143 3.64 -17.63 21.44
C GLU A 143 2.66 -18.29 20.44
N ALA A 144 1.59 -17.58 20.08
CA ALA A 144 0.66 -18.01 19.04
C ALA A 144 1.19 -17.81 17.60
N GLY A 145 2.40 -17.28 17.42
CA GLY A 145 3.02 -17.08 16.11
C GLY A 145 2.46 -15.90 15.31
N ALA A 146 1.75 -14.94 15.94
CA ALA A 146 1.12 -13.81 15.25
C ALA A 146 2.13 -12.85 14.56
N PHE A 147 3.40 -12.95 14.91
CA PHE A 147 4.50 -12.20 14.30
C PHE A 147 5.23 -12.95 13.18
N ALA A 148 4.87 -14.22 12.92
CA ALA A 148 5.40 -14.96 11.78
C ALA A 148 5.08 -14.23 10.45
N VAL A 149 5.96 -14.44 9.47
CA VAL A 149 5.85 -13.88 8.12
C VAL A 149 5.56 -14.98 7.10
N SER A 150 4.95 -14.61 5.98
CA SER A 150 4.48 -15.56 4.96
C SER A 150 5.60 -16.27 4.17
N GLY A 151 6.84 -15.77 4.26
CA GLY A 151 8.00 -16.35 3.60
C GLY A 151 9.32 -15.87 4.21
N THR A 152 10.42 -16.53 3.84
CA THR A 152 11.77 -16.25 4.35
C THR A 152 12.77 -15.88 3.25
N ALA A 153 12.27 -15.63 2.04
CA ALA A 153 13.11 -15.24 0.90
C ALA A 153 13.55 -13.77 0.95
N LEU A 154 12.83 -12.95 1.73
CA LEU A 154 13.11 -11.54 1.96
C LEU A 154 13.48 -11.34 3.44
N PRO A 155 14.20 -10.24 3.77
CA PRO A 155 14.41 -9.84 5.15
C PRO A 155 13.09 -9.75 5.92
N TYR A 156 13.12 -10.09 7.21
CA TYR A 156 11.93 -10.21 8.05
C TYR A 156 11.07 -8.94 8.04
N THR A 157 11.66 -7.75 8.23
CA THR A 157 10.89 -6.49 8.28
C THR A 157 10.24 -6.16 6.95
N LEU A 158 10.92 -6.44 5.83
CA LEU A 158 10.36 -6.27 4.48
C LEU A 158 9.21 -7.24 4.24
N GLN A 159 9.39 -8.53 4.53
CA GLN A 159 8.32 -9.50 4.36
C GLN A 159 7.12 -9.15 5.26
N ARG A 160 7.36 -8.73 6.50
CA ARG A 160 6.32 -8.30 7.43
C ARG A 160 5.55 -7.08 6.90
N ALA A 161 6.22 -6.13 6.25
CA ALA A 161 5.56 -4.99 5.63
C ALA A 161 4.66 -5.40 4.44
N LEU A 162 5.13 -6.33 3.60
CA LEU A 162 4.36 -6.88 2.48
C LEU A 162 3.15 -7.71 2.93
N ASP A 163 3.30 -8.47 4.02
CA ASP A 163 2.20 -9.23 4.62
C ASP A 163 1.12 -8.29 5.17
N ARG A 164 1.53 -7.20 5.86
CA ARG A 164 0.62 -6.16 6.35
C ARG A 164 -0.10 -5.43 5.22
N PHE A 165 0.60 -5.13 4.12
CA PHE A 165 -0.01 -4.57 2.91
C PHE A 165 -1.11 -5.49 2.35
N SER A 166 -0.80 -6.78 2.21
CA SER A 166 -1.75 -7.75 1.67
C SER A 166 -2.98 -7.89 2.58
N PHE A 167 -2.75 -8.04 3.88
CA PHE A 167 -3.80 -8.21 4.88
C PHE A 167 -4.74 -7.00 4.97
N GLY A 168 -4.19 -5.78 5.06
CA GLY A 168 -5.03 -4.59 5.17
C GLY A 168 -5.77 -4.26 3.87
N LEU A 169 -5.18 -4.57 2.70
CA LEU A 169 -5.88 -4.46 1.42
C LEU A 169 -7.08 -5.41 1.39
N ASP A 170 -6.93 -6.66 1.85
CA ASP A 170 -8.04 -7.59 1.93
C ASP A 170 -9.17 -7.11 2.84
N LEU A 171 -8.86 -6.58 4.02
CA LEU A 171 -9.87 -5.99 4.91
C LEU A 171 -10.64 -4.85 4.23
N LEU A 172 -9.94 -3.98 3.51
CA LEU A 172 -10.56 -2.85 2.82
C LEU A 172 -11.45 -3.33 1.67
N LEU A 173 -10.97 -4.28 0.86
CA LEU A 173 -11.74 -4.88 -0.22
C LEU A 173 -12.96 -5.64 0.29
N ASP A 174 -12.86 -6.35 1.41
CA ASP A 174 -14.00 -7.00 2.07
C ASP A 174 -15.06 -5.98 2.49
N SER A 175 -14.63 -4.85 3.07
CA SER A 175 -15.53 -3.76 3.43
C SER A 175 -16.22 -3.15 2.21
N ILE A 176 -15.51 -2.94 1.10
CA ILE A 176 -16.10 -2.45 -0.16
C ILE A 176 -17.12 -3.45 -0.68
N GLY A 177 -16.78 -4.75 -0.67
CA GLY A 177 -17.70 -5.82 -1.08
C GLY A 177 -18.98 -5.87 -0.24
N ALA A 178 -18.86 -5.67 1.07
CA ALA A 178 -20.02 -5.58 1.96
C ALA A 178 -20.92 -4.38 1.63
N ARG A 179 -20.34 -3.22 1.29
CA ARG A 179 -21.11 -2.05 0.83
C ARG A 179 -21.84 -2.32 -0.48
N ILE A 180 -21.15 -2.89 -1.47
CA ILE A 180 -21.75 -3.27 -2.76
C ILE A 180 -22.91 -4.23 -2.54
N ALA A 181 -22.75 -5.24 -1.67
CA ALA A 181 -23.80 -6.20 -1.35
C ALA A 181 -25.02 -5.53 -0.70
N ALA A 182 -24.81 -4.58 0.21
CA ALA A 182 -25.87 -3.82 0.86
C ALA A 182 -26.58 -2.82 -0.08
N SER A 183 -25.94 -2.42 -1.18
CA SER A 183 -26.53 -1.54 -2.20
C SER A 183 -27.35 -2.27 -3.25
N ARG A 184 -27.35 -3.61 -3.26
CA ARG A 184 -28.21 -4.38 -4.16
C ARG A 184 -29.66 -4.34 -3.66
N PRO A 185 -30.64 -4.08 -4.54
CA PRO A 185 -32.06 -4.05 -4.19
C PRO A 185 -32.60 -5.44 -3.81
#